data_AF-A0A370PAM3-F1
#
_entry.id   AF-A0A370PAM3-F1
#
_cell.length_a   1.000
_cell.length_b   1.000
_cell.length_c   1.000
_cell.angle_alpha   90.00
_cell.angle_beta   90.00
_cell.angle_gamma   90.00
#
_symmetry.space_group_name_H-M   'P 1'
#
loop_
_entity.id
_entity.type
_entity.pdbx_description
1 polymer ?
#
loop_
_entity_poly.entity_id
_entity_poly.type
_entity_poly.pdbx_seq_one_letter_code
_entity_poly.pdbx_strand_id
1 'polypeptide(L)'
;MTILEYFEERFPDQSPLLPPVSAWQDRIKVRDLVNIIAIDVQAPTNSRIAKRVRSVRDNVEDQVGFVRQAFTDGFQAYEALISASSKYSFGEQVTLADIVLVPAVDQALMYKMDLEFVPKLLRVYHSLKELEAFKAGDEKNQGDTPEQFRAASQ
;
A
#
# COMPACT_ATOMS: atom_id res chain seq x y z
N MET A 1 7.42 5.84 -7.02
CA MET A 1 6.77 7.17 -7.07
C MET A 1 6.87 7.87 -8.41
N THR A 2 8.05 7.99 -9.01
CA THR A 2 8.24 8.75 -10.27
C THR A 2 7.26 8.38 -11.39
N ILE A 3 6.98 7.09 -11.60
CA ILE A 3 6.04 6.65 -12.65
C ILE A 3 4.60 7.11 -12.36
N LEU A 4 4.18 7.10 -11.09
CA LEU A 4 2.84 7.55 -10.70
C LEU A 4 2.68 9.06 -10.93
N GLU A 5 3.68 9.85 -10.52
CA GLU A 5 3.69 11.30 -10.76
C GLU A 5 3.78 11.63 -12.25
N TYR A 6 4.51 10.84 -13.04
CA TYR A 6 4.52 10.99 -14.50
C TYR A 6 3.13 10.85 -15.11
N PHE A 7 2.31 9.88 -14.65
CA PHE A 7 0.94 9.74 -15.15
C PHE A 7 0.06 10.95 -14.76
N GLU A 8 0.23 11.47 -13.55
CA GLU A 8 -0.46 12.70 -13.11
C GLU A 8 -0.08 13.92 -13.97
N GLU A 9 1.19 14.05 -14.35
CA GLU A 9 1.67 15.15 -15.19
C GLU A 9 1.29 14.98 -16.67
N ARG A 10 1.36 13.76 -17.19
CA ARG A 10 1.19 13.48 -18.61
C ARG A 10 -0.28 13.32 -19.02
N PHE A 11 -1.14 12.88 -18.10
CA PHE A 11 -2.55 12.59 -18.35
C PHE A 11 -3.49 13.19 -17.28
N PRO A 12 -3.39 14.50 -16.99
CA PRO A 12 -4.07 15.13 -15.86
C PRO A 12 -5.61 15.06 -15.92
N ASP A 13 -6.19 14.93 -17.12
CA ASP A 13 -7.64 14.96 -17.34
C ASP A 13 -8.28 13.57 -17.54
N GLN A 14 -7.49 12.48 -17.54
CA GLN A 14 -8.03 11.13 -17.79
C GLN A 14 -8.52 10.45 -16.52
N SER A 15 -7.68 10.43 -15.47
CA SER A 15 -8.00 9.82 -14.19
C SER A 15 -7.06 10.39 -13.12
N PRO A 16 -7.32 11.62 -12.64
CA PRO A 16 -6.44 12.25 -11.66
C PRO A 16 -6.48 11.48 -10.33
N LEU A 17 -5.31 11.07 -9.84
CA LEU A 17 -5.13 10.38 -8.56
C LEU A 17 -4.61 11.32 -7.48
N LEU A 18 -4.58 12.62 -7.74
CA LEU A 18 -4.34 13.65 -6.76
C LEU A 18 -5.46 14.70 -6.78
N PRO A 19 -5.72 15.37 -5.64
CA PRO A 19 -6.56 16.55 -5.62
C PRO A 19 -6.10 17.61 -6.64
N PRO A 20 -7.02 18.48 -7.10
CA PRO A 20 -6.69 19.52 -8.08
C PRO A 20 -5.57 20.43 -7.57
N VAL A 21 -4.81 21.02 -8.49
CA VAL A 21 -3.65 21.89 -8.18
C VAL A 21 -4.03 23.05 -7.24
N SER A 22 -5.26 23.56 -7.34
CA SER A 22 -5.78 24.61 -6.44
C SER A 22 -5.91 24.16 -4.98
N ALA A 23 -6.08 22.86 -4.72
CA ALA A 23 -6.14 22.25 -3.39
C ALA A 23 -4.78 21.69 -2.96
N TRP A 24 -3.73 22.52 -3.07
CA TRP A 24 -2.34 22.09 -2.86
C TRP A 24 -2.08 21.52 -1.46
N GLN A 25 -2.76 22.00 -0.41
CA GLN A 25 -2.62 21.44 0.94
C GLN A 25 -3.06 19.97 0.99
N ASP A 26 -4.10 19.62 0.27
CA ASP A 26 -4.62 18.25 0.24
C ASP A 26 -3.72 17.33 -0.58
N ARG A 27 -3.11 17.86 -1.65
CA ARG A 27 -2.05 17.16 -2.38
C ARG A 27 -0.83 16.82 -1.51
N ILE A 28 -0.49 17.68 -0.54
CA ILE A 28 0.59 17.40 0.42
C ILE A 28 0.18 16.26 1.36
N LYS A 29 -1.03 16.31 1.93
CA LYS A 29 -1.53 15.24 2.82
C LYS A 29 -1.55 13.88 2.12
N VAL A 30 -1.98 13.82 0.86
CA VAL A 30 -1.92 12.59 0.06
C VAL A 30 -0.48 12.12 -0.12
N ARG A 31 0.46 13.03 -0.41
CA ARG A 31 1.88 12.69 -0.54
C ARG A 31 2.52 12.24 0.77
N ASP A 32 2.08 12.76 1.91
CA ASP A 32 2.56 12.32 3.22
C ASP A 32 2.18 10.84 3.46
N LEU A 33 0.92 10.48 3.20
CA LEU A 33 0.45 9.08 3.24
C LEU A 33 1.26 8.19 2.28
N VAL A 34 1.49 8.68 1.06
CA VAL A 34 2.32 7.98 0.08
C VAL A 34 3.74 7.75 0.58
N ASN A 35 4.37 8.75 1.18
CA ASN A 35 5.75 8.68 1.65
C ASN A 35 5.90 7.70 2.81
N ILE A 36 4.94 7.64 3.73
CA ILE A 36 4.92 6.61 4.79
C ILE A 36 5.04 5.21 4.17
N ILE A 37 4.23 4.91 3.15
CA ILE A 37 4.27 3.59 2.53
C ILE A 37 5.52 3.39 1.66
N ALA A 38 5.83 4.34 0.78
CA ALA A 38 6.87 4.16 -0.23
C ALA A 38 8.30 4.24 0.35
N ILE A 39 8.49 5.05 1.40
CA ILE A 39 9.81 5.31 1.99
C ILE A 39 9.97 4.51 3.28
N ASP A 40 9.02 4.63 4.20
CA ASP A 40 9.20 4.11 5.56
C ASP A 40 8.76 2.65 5.71
N VAL A 41 7.85 2.15 4.86
CA VAL A 41 7.42 0.74 4.86
C VAL A 41 8.14 -0.08 3.79
N GLN A 42 7.99 0.26 2.51
CA GLN A 42 8.46 -0.60 1.42
C GLN A 42 9.98 -0.77 1.40
N ALA A 43 10.73 0.29 1.70
CA ALA A 43 12.19 0.25 1.65
C ALA A 43 12.80 -0.72 2.70
N PRO A 44 12.35 -0.75 3.97
CA PRO A 44 12.79 -1.78 4.92
C PRO A 44 12.18 -3.16 4.68
N THR A 45 10.94 -3.27 4.18
CA THR A 45 10.25 -4.58 4.06
C THR A 45 10.59 -5.36 2.79
N ASN A 46 11.24 -4.74 1.79
CA ASN A 46 11.57 -5.44 0.54
C ASN A 46 12.46 -6.69 0.77
N SER A 47 12.36 -7.64 -0.15
CA SER A 47 13.03 -8.94 -0.05
C SER A 47 14.55 -8.86 0.06
N ARG A 48 15.17 -7.82 -0.51
CA ARG A 48 16.62 -7.60 -0.43
C ARG A 48 17.04 -7.22 0.98
N ILE A 49 16.33 -6.31 1.65
CA ILE A 49 16.61 -5.91 3.03
C ILE A 49 16.23 -7.04 4.01
N ALA A 50 15.06 -7.65 3.83
CA ALA A 50 14.61 -8.78 4.63
C ALA A 50 15.64 -9.94 4.65
N LYS A 51 16.16 -10.33 3.48
CA LYS A 51 17.21 -11.36 3.36
C LYS A 51 18.53 -10.94 4.00
N ARG A 52 18.89 -9.65 3.96
CA ARG A 52 20.08 -9.13 4.65
C ARG A 52 19.95 -9.28 6.16
N VAL A 53 18.79 -8.98 6.73
CA VAL A 53 18.53 -9.17 8.17
C VAL A 53 18.71 -10.64 8.54
N ARG A 54 18.10 -11.56 7.80
CA ARG A 54 18.31 -13.01 8.01
C ARG A 54 19.79 -13.37 8.00
N SER A 55 20.55 -12.88 7.01
CA SER A 55 21.94 -13.30 6.79
C SER A 55 22.91 -12.92 7.91
N VAL A 56 22.56 -11.95 8.78
CA VAL A 56 23.43 -11.54 9.90
C VAL A 56 23.64 -12.68 10.90
N ARG A 57 22.61 -13.51 11.12
CA ARG A 57 22.61 -14.61 12.10
C ARG A 57 22.09 -15.94 11.55
N ASP A 58 21.83 -16.00 10.24
CA ASP A 58 21.07 -17.07 9.56
C ASP A 58 19.77 -17.47 10.28
N ASN A 59 19.02 -16.46 10.74
CA ASN A 59 17.77 -16.67 11.46
C ASN A 59 16.58 -16.09 10.69
N VAL A 60 15.62 -16.94 10.36
CA VAL A 60 14.39 -16.52 9.66
C VAL A 60 13.48 -15.68 10.57
N GLU A 61 13.47 -15.95 11.88
CA GLU A 61 12.63 -15.22 12.83
C GLU A 61 13.08 -13.75 12.96
N ASP A 62 14.39 -13.48 12.88
CA ASP A 62 14.91 -12.11 12.87
C ASP A 62 14.42 -11.33 11.64
N GLN A 63 14.38 -11.99 10.47
CA GLN A 63 13.82 -11.41 9.25
C GLN A 63 12.33 -11.14 9.39
N VAL A 64 11.55 -12.12 9.85
CA VAL A 64 10.10 -12.00 9.99
C VAL A 64 9.75 -10.93 11.01
N GLY A 65 10.40 -10.93 12.17
CA GLY A 65 10.20 -9.93 13.22
C GLY A 65 10.51 -8.51 12.75
N PHE A 66 11.64 -8.32 12.05
CA PHE A 66 12.00 -7.02 11.49
C PHE A 66 10.97 -6.48 10.50
N VAL A 67 10.54 -7.32 9.55
CA VAL A 67 9.56 -6.91 8.53
C VAL A 67 8.21 -6.58 9.19
N ARG A 68 7.74 -7.41 10.12
CA ARG A 68 6.48 -7.17 10.83
C ARG A 68 6.53 -5.88 11.64
N GLN A 69 7.64 -5.58 12.31
CA GLN A 69 7.78 -4.32 13.06
C GLN A 69 7.72 -3.11 12.12
N ALA A 70 8.44 -3.13 10.99
CA ALA A 70 8.41 -2.04 10.03
C ALA A 70 7.00 -1.77 9.46
N PHE A 71 6.23 -2.85 9.20
CA PHE A 71 4.81 -2.71 8.84
C PHE A 71 3.97 -2.11 9.96
N THR A 72 4.12 -2.60 11.20
CA THR A 72 3.38 -2.08 12.35
C THR A 72 3.61 -0.58 12.52
N ASP A 73 4.86 -0.14 12.50
CA ASP A 73 5.22 1.27 12.70
C ASP A 73 4.62 2.16 11.60
N GLY A 74 4.79 1.78 10.33
CA GLY A 74 4.27 2.55 9.21
C GLY A 74 2.75 2.54 9.11
N PHE A 75 2.10 1.40 9.38
CA PHE A 75 0.63 1.32 9.35
C PHE A 75 0.00 2.10 10.51
N GLN A 76 0.60 2.10 11.70
CA GLN A 76 0.13 2.97 12.79
C GLN A 76 0.26 4.45 12.43
N ALA A 77 1.35 4.86 11.78
CA ALA A 77 1.52 6.23 11.29
C ALA A 77 0.47 6.58 10.22
N TYR A 78 0.22 5.68 9.27
CA TYR A 78 -0.79 5.86 8.23
C TYR A 78 -2.21 5.96 8.82
N GLU A 79 -2.55 5.02 9.72
CA GLU A 79 -3.81 4.98 10.47
C GLU A 79 -4.04 6.29 11.22
N ALA A 80 -3.03 6.88 11.85
CA ALA A 80 -3.16 8.13 12.59
C ALA A 80 -3.56 9.32 11.70
N LEU A 81 -3.16 9.33 10.42
CA LEU A 81 -3.40 10.44 9.51
C LEU A 81 -4.72 10.34 8.73
N ILE A 82 -5.23 9.13 8.47
CA ILE A 82 -6.48 8.96 7.72
C ILE A 82 -7.71 9.25 8.58
N SER A 83 -8.73 9.87 7.99
CA SER A 83 -9.97 10.19 8.70
C SER A 83 -10.85 8.94 8.88
N ALA A 84 -11.53 8.85 10.03
CA ALA A 84 -12.55 7.83 10.25
C ALA A 84 -13.75 7.99 9.30
N SER A 85 -14.01 9.19 8.78
CA SER A 85 -15.12 9.49 7.89
C SER A 85 -14.81 9.30 6.40
N SER A 86 -13.54 9.13 6.01
CA SER A 86 -13.18 8.98 4.60
C SER A 86 -13.49 7.58 4.08
N LYS A 87 -14.08 7.50 2.89
CA LYS A 87 -14.29 6.23 2.19
C LYS A 87 -12.98 5.58 1.74
N TYR A 88 -12.05 6.36 1.19
CA TYR A 88 -10.70 5.93 0.81
C TYR A 88 -9.65 6.56 1.71
N SER A 89 -8.36 6.48 1.35
CA SER A 89 -7.27 7.04 2.15
C SER A 89 -7.37 8.55 2.33
N PHE A 90 -7.97 9.26 1.36
CA PHE A 90 -8.21 10.69 1.44
C PHE A 90 -9.57 11.07 0.85
N GLY A 91 -10.59 11.21 1.70
CA GLY A 91 -11.93 11.59 1.29
C GLY A 91 -12.69 10.48 0.54
N GLU A 92 -13.40 10.86 -0.52
CA GLU A 92 -14.35 10.01 -1.24
C GLU A 92 -13.84 9.51 -2.61
N GLN A 93 -12.64 9.92 -3.03
CA GLN A 93 -12.04 9.53 -4.31
C GLN A 93 -10.74 8.76 -4.09
N VAL A 94 -10.43 7.83 -5.01
CA VAL A 94 -9.16 7.10 -5.01
C VAL A 94 -8.03 8.07 -5.34
N THR A 95 -6.93 7.97 -4.60
CA THR A 95 -5.74 8.80 -4.76
C THR A 95 -4.47 7.95 -4.85
N LEU A 96 -3.32 8.58 -5.11
CA LEU A 96 -2.03 7.90 -5.08
C LEU A 96 -1.74 7.18 -3.76
N ALA A 97 -2.28 7.66 -2.63
CA ALA A 97 -2.14 7.01 -1.33
C ALA A 97 -2.76 5.60 -1.34
N ASP A 98 -3.91 5.45 -1.98
CA ASP A 98 -4.61 4.16 -2.13
C ASP A 98 -3.85 3.19 -3.04
N ILE A 99 -3.24 3.71 -4.12
CA ILE A 99 -2.45 2.92 -5.06
C ILE A 99 -1.24 2.28 -4.39
N VAL A 100 -0.58 2.99 -3.47
CA VAL A 100 0.57 2.43 -2.73
C VAL A 100 0.15 1.61 -1.52
N LEU A 101 -1.00 1.93 -0.91
CA LEU A 101 -1.48 1.23 0.29
C LEU A 101 -1.83 -0.23 0.01
N VAL A 102 -2.62 -0.51 -1.04
CA VAL A 102 -3.10 -1.87 -1.33
C VAL A 102 -1.98 -2.91 -1.41
N PRO A 103 -0.92 -2.74 -2.23
CA PRO A 103 0.15 -3.71 -2.29
C PRO A 103 0.95 -3.83 -0.98
N ALA A 104 1.02 -2.76 -0.17
CA ALA A 104 1.65 -2.83 1.14
C ALA A 104 0.84 -3.71 2.11
N VAL A 105 -0.49 -3.57 2.11
CA VAL A 105 -1.39 -4.41 2.92
C VAL A 105 -1.35 -5.86 2.45
N ASP A 106 -1.42 -6.11 1.14
CA ASP A 106 -1.29 -7.46 0.57
C ASP A 106 0.03 -8.12 1.03
N GLN A 107 1.15 -7.37 1.03
CA GLN A 107 2.42 -7.88 1.55
C GLN A 107 2.41 -8.17 3.05
N ALA A 108 1.82 -7.29 3.87
CA ALA A 108 1.69 -7.54 5.31
C ALA A 108 0.87 -8.81 5.60
N LEU A 109 -0.20 -9.04 4.83
CA LEU A 109 -1.02 -10.26 4.89
C LEU A 109 -0.23 -11.51 4.49
N MET A 110 0.66 -11.43 3.49
CA MET A 110 1.59 -12.53 3.16
C MET A 110 2.55 -12.85 4.31
N TYR A 111 2.93 -11.86 5.12
CA TYR A 111 3.68 -12.04 6.36
C TYR A 111 2.81 -12.52 7.54
N LYS A 112 1.55 -12.89 7.29
CA LYS A 112 0.59 -13.39 8.27
C LYS A 112 0.40 -12.43 9.45
N MET A 113 0.44 -11.13 9.19
CA MET A 113 0.14 -10.12 10.19
C MET A 113 -1.37 -10.04 10.44
N ASP A 114 -1.75 -9.91 11.71
CA ASP A 114 -3.08 -9.45 12.10
C ASP A 114 -3.07 -7.92 12.11
N LEU A 115 -4.01 -7.31 11.39
CA LEU A 115 -4.06 -5.87 11.15
C LEU A 115 -5.18 -5.18 11.95
N GLU A 116 -5.80 -5.86 12.92
CA GLU A 116 -6.86 -5.29 13.77
C GLU A 116 -6.45 -4.00 14.50
N PHE A 117 -5.15 -3.75 14.66
CA PHE A 117 -4.60 -2.52 15.25
C PHE A 117 -4.72 -1.27 14.36
N VAL A 118 -5.14 -1.41 13.10
CA VAL A 118 -5.35 -0.30 12.13
C VAL A 118 -6.72 -0.40 11.43
N PRO A 119 -7.82 -0.22 12.18
CA PRO A 119 -9.17 -0.48 11.67
C PRO A 119 -9.62 0.47 10.55
N LYS A 120 -9.19 1.75 10.53
CA LYS A 120 -9.55 2.66 9.43
C LYS A 120 -8.84 2.26 8.14
N LEU A 121 -7.56 1.89 8.23
CA LEU A 121 -6.74 1.43 7.12
C LEU A 121 -7.32 0.14 6.54
N LEU A 122 -7.69 -0.83 7.38
CA LEU A 122 -8.35 -2.05 6.94
C LEU A 122 -9.67 -1.78 6.21
N ARG A 123 -10.51 -0.88 6.74
CA ARG A 123 -11.76 -0.48 6.06
C ARG A 123 -11.48 0.12 4.67
N VAL A 124 -10.50 1.01 4.58
CA VAL A 124 -10.09 1.62 3.30
C VAL A 124 -9.60 0.53 2.33
N TYR A 125 -8.70 -0.35 2.79
CA TYR A 125 -8.20 -1.47 2.00
C TYR A 125 -9.35 -2.34 1.44
N HIS A 126 -10.29 -2.77 2.28
CA HIS A 126 -11.43 -3.56 1.82
C HIS A 126 -12.28 -2.79 0.80
N SER A 127 -12.53 -1.51 1.02
CA SER A 127 -13.27 -0.67 0.08
C SER A 127 -12.58 -0.55 -1.29
N LEU A 128 -11.25 -0.57 -1.33
CA LEU A 128 -10.46 -0.54 -2.56
C LEU A 128 -10.49 -1.89 -3.29
N LYS A 129 -10.43 -3.02 -2.57
CA LYS A 129 -10.46 -4.37 -3.17
C LYS A 129 -11.79 -4.69 -3.87
N GLU A 130 -12.85 -3.96 -3.58
CA GLU A 130 -14.13 -4.09 -4.31
C GLU A 130 -14.12 -3.47 -5.72
N LEU A 131 -13.17 -2.57 -6.01
CA LEU A 131 -13.09 -1.88 -7.30
C LEU A 131 -12.43 -2.76 -8.36
N GLU A 132 -13.02 -2.80 -9.57
CA GLU A 132 -12.52 -3.61 -10.68
C GLU A 132 -11.07 -3.30 -11.06
N ALA A 133 -10.64 -2.03 -10.96
CA ALA A 133 -9.25 -1.66 -11.23
C ALA A 133 -8.26 -2.33 -10.28
N PHE A 134 -8.60 -2.45 -8.99
CA PHE A 134 -7.75 -3.12 -8.00
C PHE A 134 -7.84 -4.64 -8.11
N LYS A 135 -9.00 -5.21 -8.48
CA LYS A 135 -9.11 -6.64 -8.80
C LYS A 135 -8.25 -7.01 -10.01
N ALA A 136 -8.32 -6.22 -11.08
CA ALA A 136 -7.51 -6.43 -12.28
C ALA A 136 -6.00 -6.26 -12.01
N GLY A 137 -5.62 -5.36 -11.10
CA GLY A 137 -4.24 -5.14 -10.67
C GLY A 137 -3.71 -6.12 -9.61
N ASP A 138 -4.54 -7.04 -9.12
CA ASP A 138 -4.14 -8.01 -8.08
C ASP A 138 -3.08 -8.99 -8.62
N GLU A 139 -2.06 -9.29 -7.81
CA GLU A 139 -0.98 -10.21 -8.17
C GLU A 139 -1.47 -11.61 -8.54
N LYS A 140 -2.66 -12.02 -8.08
CA LYS A 140 -3.26 -13.32 -8.39
C LYS A 140 -3.91 -13.41 -9.76
N ASN A 141 -4.08 -12.27 -10.43
CA ASN A 141 -4.76 -12.15 -11.71
C ASN A 141 -3.80 -11.80 -12.87
N GLN A 142 -2.49 -11.84 -12.63
CA GLN A 142 -1.49 -11.52 -13.64
C GLN A 142 -1.12 -12.75 -14.48
N GLY A 143 -0.64 -12.53 -15.70
CA GLY A 143 -0.31 -13.62 -16.63
C GLY A 143 0.88 -14.48 -16.17
N ASP A 144 1.79 -13.89 -15.39
CA ASP A 144 3.00 -14.52 -14.86
C ASP A 144 2.80 -15.16 -13.46
N THR A 145 1.61 -15.01 -12.86
CA THR A 145 1.28 -15.66 -11.59
C THR A 145 1.35 -17.18 -11.75
N PRO A 146 2.17 -17.90 -10.95
CA PRO A 146 2.21 -19.35 -10.96
C PRO A 146 0.83 -19.95 -10.69
N GLU A 147 0.49 -21.06 -11.36
CA GLU A 147 -0.88 -21.64 -11.33
C GLU A 147 -1.42 -21.85 -9.91
N GLN A 148 -0.58 -22.33 -8.99
CA GLN A 148 -0.94 -22.57 -7.59
C GLN A 148 -1.31 -21.32 -6.78
N PHE A 149 -0.98 -20.12 -7.28
CA PHE A 149 -1.27 -18.84 -6.63
C PHE A 149 -2.33 -18.02 -7.37
N ARG A 150 -2.78 -18.46 -8.54
CA ARG A 150 -3.83 -17.76 -9.29
C ARG A 150 -5.14 -17.78 -8.50
N ALA A 151 -5.92 -16.71 -8.64
CA ALA A 151 -7.29 -16.73 -8.17
C ALA A 151 -8.02 -17.89 -8.86
N ALA A 152 -8.84 -18.64 -8.12
CA ALA A 152 -9.67 -19.68 -8.72
C ALA A 152 -10.52 -19.03 -9.82
N SER A 153 -10.43 -19.55 -11.05
CA SER A 153 -11.28 -19.09 -12.14
C SER A 153 -12.74 -19.27 -11.70
N GLN A 154 -13.47 -18.15 -11.60
CA GLN A 154 -14.92 -18.17 -11.36
C GLN A 154 -15.65 -18.82 -12.52
#